data_AF-A0A956L8E1-F1
#
_entry.id   AF-A0A956L8E1-F1
#
_cell.length_a   1.000
_cell.length_b   1.000
_cell.length_c   1.000
_cell.angle_alpha   90.00
_cell.angle_beta   90.00
_cell.angle_gamma   90.00
#
_symmetry.space_group_name_H-M   'P 1'
#
loop_
_entity.id
_entity.type
_entity.pdbx_description
1 polymer ?
#
loop_
_entity_poly.entity_id
_entity_poly.type
_entity_poly.pdbx_seq_one_letter_code
_entity_poly.pdbx_strand_id
1 'polypeptide(L)'
;WTLRDACVWHKPNPMPESVAGTRWEGDTLRRGSWRHTSAHEMVFMLTRGMGYFADQEAVREENSESSGGWQTRAKRGLLRSYANGYGGNSETMQSKRDGSPAEDGLGGVAGQNPSGRNPRNVWSITTRPYSGAHFATMPPDLAERCIKAATSAKGVCPACGAQWAPVVERVPVKAERERNVGGRMDGFTRMPGGQAEWDARPGRTVLGHRPTCNCPPADPIPATVLDPFGGAGTTALVADRLGRDAIICELNADYSELARARVAADAPMFAAVEVKP
;
A
#
# COMPACT_ATOMS: atom_id res chain seq x y z
N TRP A 1 16.79 18.13 6.91
CA TRP A 1 15.77 17.14 6.53
C TRP A 1 15.20 17.49 5.18
N THR A 2 14.94 16.48 4.35
CA THR A 2 14.34 16.58 3.01
C THR A 2 12.98 15.88 3.04
N LEU A 3 11.96 16.48 2.44
CA LEU A 3 10.66 15.83 2.24
C LEU A 3 10.83 14.71 1.21
N ARG A 4 10.61 13.46 1.63
CA ARG A 4 10.73 12.28 0.76
C ARG A 4 9.43 11.99 0.03
N ASP A 5 8.31 12.15 0.72
CA ASP A 5 6.97 11.89 0.20
C ASP A 5 5.91 12.61 1.06
N ALA A 6 4.80 12.98 0.43
CA ALA A 6 3.63 13.57 1.05
C ALA A 6 2.41 12.70 0.71
N CYS A 7 1.95 11.93 1.68
CA CYS A 7 0.82 11.05 1.54
C CYS A 7 -0.45 11.68 2.13
N VAL A 8 -1.60 11.31 1.57
CA VAL A 8 -2.91 11.66 2.11
C VAL A 8 -3.41 10.48 2.93
N TRP A 9 -3.60 10.68 4.22
CA TRP A 9 -4.37 9.75 5.05
C TRP A 9 -5.85 10.08 4.92
N HIS A 10 -6.58 9.27 4.16
CA HIS A 10 -8.04 9.30 4.13
C HIS A 10 -8.60 8.55 5.34
N LYS A 11 -9.50 9.19 6.08
CA LYS A 11 -10.18 8.66 7.25
C LYS A 11 -11.58 8.18 6.83
N PRO A 12 -11.82 6.87 6.69
CA PRO A 12 -13.14 6.36 6.29
C PRO A 12 -14.25 6.69 7.30
N ASN A 13 -13.88 6.89 8.57
CA ASN A 13 -14.74 7.23 9.70
C ASN A 13 -14.27 8.55 10.35
N PRO A 14 -14.44 9.70 9.69
CA PRO A 14 -14.02 10.99 10.25
C PRO A 14 -14.95 11.39 11.40
N MET A 15 -14.38 11.95 12.47
CA MET A 15 -15.20 12.50 13.55
C MET A 15 -15.93 13.77 13.05
N PRO A 16 -17.21 13.96 13.41
CA PRO A 16 -17.92 15.19 13.08
C PRO A 16 -17.24 16.42 13.69
N GLU A 17 -17.03 17.45 12.90
CA GLU A 17 -16.59 18.76 13.39
C GLU A 17 -17.81 19.60 13.80
N SER A 18 -17.66 20.37 14.89
CA SER A 18 -18.67 21.35 15.28
C SER A 18 -18.65 22.53 14.30
N VAL A 19 -19.51 22.44 13.29
CA VAL A 19 -19.63 23.41 12.21
C VAL A 19 -21.04 23.97 12.21
N ALA A 20 -21.15 25.27 12.47
CA ALA A 20 -22.42 25.98 12.38
C ALA A 20 -22.63 26.54 10.97
N GLY A 21 -23.83 26.34 10.42
CA GLY A 21 -24.31 27.02 9.21
C GLY A 21 -24.65 28.49 9.47
N THR A 22 -24.82 29.27 8.39
CA THR A 22 -25.56 30.53 8.50
C THR A 22 -27.02 30.18 8.76
N ARG A 23 -27.56 30.62 9.89
CA ARG A 23 -28.93 30.35 10.31
C ARG A 23 -29.54 31.56 11.01
N TRP A 24 -30.85 31.71 10.92
CA TRP A 24 -31.58 32.64 11.77
C TRP A 24 -31.74 32.05 13.17
N GLU A 25 -31.46 32.84 14.20
CA GLU A 25 -31.85 32.56 15.58
C GLU A 25 -32.73 33.72 16.04
N GLY A 26 -34.05 33.48 16.09
CA GLY A 26 -35.04 34.54 16.24
C GLY A 26 -34.99 35.51 15.05
N ASP A 27 -34.84 36.80 15.35
CA ASP A 27 -34.70 37.90 14.39
C ASP A 27 -33.24 38.22 14.04
N THR A 28 -32.28 37.40 14.51
CA THR A 28 -30.85 37.63 14.31
C THR A 28 -30.26 36.59 13.35
N LEU A 29 -29.65 37.05 12.25
CA LEU A 29 -28.92 36.18 11.33
C LEU A 29 -27.55 35.83 11.94
N ARG A 30 -27.40 34.61 12.47
CA ARG A 30 -26.10 34.07 12.85
C ARG A 30 -25.35 33.60 11.62
N ARG A 31 -24.20 34.23 11.36
CA ARG A 31 -23.24 33.73 10.38
C ARG A 31 -22.42 32.63 11.04
N GLY A 32 -22.58 31.41 10.53
CA GLY A 32 -21.80 30.27 10.97
C GLY A 32 -20.51 30.13 10.17
N SER A 33 -19.61 29.27 10.63
CA SER A 33 -18.36 28.92 9.95
C SER A 33 -18.54 27.63 9.14
N TRP A 34 -19.54 27.59 8.25
CA TRP A 34 -19.86 26.37 7.50
C TRP A 34 -18.73 25.93 6.57
N ARG A 35 -18.40 24.64 6.62
CA ARG A 35 -17.39 23.96 5.80
C ARG A 35 -17.60 22.44 5.84
N HIS A 36 -17.04 21.72 4.87
CA HIS A 36 -17.02 20.26 4.90
C HIS A 36 -16.13 19.76 6.05
N THR A 37 -16.53 18.66 6.70
CA THR A 37 -15.70 17.96 7.70
C THR A 37 -14.42 17.45 7.06
N SER A 38 -13.27 17.65 7.71
CA SER A 38 -12.01 17.12 7.18
C SER A 38 -11.96 15.60 7.29
N ALA A 39 -12.06 14.93 6.14
CA ALA A 39 -11.96 13.48 6.02
C ALA A 39 -10.54 12.99 5.70
N HIS A 40 -9.54 13.88 5.73
CA HIS A 40 -8.16 13.49 5.49
C HIS A 40 -7.15 14.33 6.25
N GLU A 41 -5.95 13.80 6.40
CA GLU A 41 -4.77 14.50 6.92
C GLU A 41 -3.57 14.23 6.02
N MET A 42 -2.59 15.14 6.06
CA MET A 42 -1.33 14.96 5.35
C MET A 42 -0.33 14.22 6.24
N VAL A 43 0.35 13.24 5.65
CA VAL A 43 1.43 12.49 6.28
C VAL A 43 2.71 12.79 5.53
N PHE A 44 3.61 13.52 6.19
CA PHE A 44 4.89 13.90 5.63
C PHE A 44 5.97 12.93 6.09
N MET A 45 6.60 12.26 5.13
CA MET A 45 7.73 11.39 5.42
C MET A 45 9.03 12.15 5.13
N LEU A 46 9.88 12.29 6.15
CA LEU A 46 11.13 13.06 6.07
C LEU A 46 12.34 12.12 6.03
N THR A 47 13.40 12.56 5.35
CA THR A 47 14.71 11.87 5.30
C THR A 47 15.85 12.86 5.56
N ARG A 48 17.04 12.36 5.92
CA ARG A 48 18.23 13.22 6.10
C ARG A 48 18.82 13.73 4.79
N GLY A 49 18.63 13.02 3.69
CA GLY A 49 19.12 13.41 2.36
C GLY A 49 18.63 12.50 1.25
N MET A 50 19.05 12.79 0.02
CA MET A 50 18.76 11.99 -1.17
C MET A 50 19.49 10.62 -1.11
N GLY A 51 18.95 9.61 -1.80
CA GLY A 51 19.51 8.24 -1.75
C GLY A 51 19.12 7.46 -0.48
N TYR A 52 17.97 7.80 0.10
CA TYR A 52 17.45 7.13 1.30
C TYR A 52 16.97 5.71 1.03
N PHE A 53 16.95 4.90 2.08
CA PHE A 53 16.37 3.56 2.04
C PHE A 53 14.84 3.61 2.03
N ALA A 54 14.23 2.78 1.20
CA ALA A 54 12.79 2.52 1.19
C ALA A 54 12.54 1.03 0.94
N ASP A 55 11.73 0.40 1.79
CA ASP A 55 11.41 -1.01 1.66
C ASP A 55 10.05 -1.18 0.96
N GLN A 56 10.10 -1.30 -0.36
CA GLN A 56 8.92 -1.52 -1.19
C GLN A 56 8.24 -2.86 -0.88
N GLU A 57 9.01 -3.89 -0.54
CA GLU A 57 8.46 -5.25 -0.36
C GLU A 57 7.69 -5.33 0.97
N ALA A 58 8.13 -4.63 2.01
CA ALA A 58 7.44 -4.58 3.29
C ALA A 58 6.07 -3.86 3.27
N VAL A 59 5.81 -2.99 2.28
CA VAL A 59 4.55 -2.22 2.16
C VAL A 59 3.83 -2.41 0.83
N ARG A 60 4.20 -3.46 0.11
CA ARG A 60 3.61 -3.84 -1.17
C ARG A 60 2.11 -4.12 -0.99
N GLU A 61 1.29 -3.57 -1.88
CA GLU A 61 -0.14 -3.82 -1.88
C GLU A 61 -0.45 -5.03 -2.75
N GLU A 62 -1.18 -5.99 -2.20
CA GLU A 62 -1.72 -7.11 -2.96
C GLU A 62 -2.70 -6.64 -4.04
N ASN A 63 -2.86 -7.44 -5.08
CA ASN A 63 -3.87 -7.15 -6.10
C ASN A 63 -5.25 -7.31 -5.48
N SER A 64 -6.16 -6.36 -5.75
CA SER A 64 -7.56 -6.59 -5.42
C SER A 64 -8.12 -7.65 -6.35
N GLU A 65 -8.96 -8.56 -5.81
CA GLU A 65 -9.64 -9.61 -6.59
C GLU A 65 -10.40 -9.04 -7.80
N SER A 66 -10.93 -7.81 -7.65
CA SER A 66 -11.66 -7.05 -8.68
C SER A 66 -10.80 -6.47 -9.82
N SER A 67 -9.47 -6.59 -9.75
CA SER A 67 -8.54 -6.05 -10.77
C SER A 67 -8.72 -6.69 -12.16
N GLY A 68 -9.47 -7.79 -12.26
CA GLY A 68 -9.92 -8.37 -13.54
C GLY A 68 -10.96 -7.51 -14.28
N GLY A 69 -11.70 -6.64 -13.59
CA GLY A 69 -12.82 -5.88 -14.17
C GLY A 69 -12.41 -4.78 -15.15
N TRP A 70 -11.22 -4.18 -14.99
CA TRP A 70 -10.73 -3.16 -15.93
C TRP A 70 -10.41 -3.76 -17.31
N GLN A 71 -9.95 -5.03 -17.32
CA GLN A 71 -9.75 -5.80 -18.55
C GLN A 71 -11.11 -6.04 -19.25
N THR A 72 -12.19 -6.25 -18.51
CA THR A 72 -13.55 -6.40 -19.04
C THR A 72 -14.07 -5.12 -19.72
N ARG A 73 -13.68 -3.94 -19.25
CA ARG A 73 -14.09 -2.66 -19.85
C ARG A 73 -13.27 -2.33 -21.11
N ALA A 74 -11.97 -2.62 -21.11
CA ALA A 74 -11.12 -2.53 -22.31
C ALA A 74 -11.59 -3.50 -23.41
N LYS A 75 -12.06 -4.70 -23.04
CA LYS A 75 -12.70 -5.67 -23.96
C LYS A 75 -13.92 -5.09 -24.67
N ARG A 76 -14.80 -4.35 -23.97
CA ARG A 76 -15.95 -3.69 -24.60
C ARG A 76 -15.54 -2.62 -25.61
N GLY A 77 -14.48 -1.86 -25.35
CA GLY A 77 -13.95 -0.86 -26.28
C GLY A 77 -13.37 -1.48 -27.54
N LEU A 78 -12.54 -2.53 -27.40
CA LEU A 78 -11.92 -3.22 -28.52
C LEU A 78 -12.96 -3.96 -29.39
N LEU A 79 -13.92 -4.68 -28.78
CA LEU A 79 -15.02 -5.32 -29.52
C LEU A 79 -15.85 -4.30 -30.31
N ARG A 80 -16.05 -3.09 -29.78
CA ARG A 80 -16.82 -2.03 -30.45
C ARG A 80 -16.07 -1.48 -31.68
N SER A 81 -14.74 -1.45 -31.64
CA SER A 81 -13.92 -1.09 -32.80
C SER A 81 -13.96 -2.15 -33.90
N TYR A 82 -13.94 -3.44 -33.53
CA TYR A 82 -14.09 -4.55 -34.48
C TYR A 82 -15.52 -4.64 -35.06
N ALA A 83 -16.55 -4.35 -34.26
CA ALA A 83 -17.93 -4.29 -34.73
C ALA A 83 -18.20 -3.09 -35.65
N ASN A 84 -17.42 -2.00 -35.52
CA ASN A 84 -17.54 -0.80 -36.35
C ASN A 84 -16.64 -0.80 -37.60
N GLY A 85 -15.98 -1.92 -37.92
CA GLY A 85 -15.31 -2.11 -39.22
C GLY A 85 -14.06 -1.28 -39.49
N TYR A 86 -13.53 -0.56 -38.50
CA TYR A 86 -12.28 0.19 -38.64
C TYR A 86 -11.10 -0.65 -38.18
N GLY A 87 -10.64 -1.57 -39.03
CA GLY A 87 -9.35 -2.26 -38.86
C GLY A 87 -9.41 -3.78 -39.07
N GLY A 88 -9.12 -4.23 -40.29
CA GLY A 88 -8.85 -5.63 -40.59
C GLY A 88 -9.34 -6.05 -41.97
N ASN A 89 -8.43 -6.56 -42.79
CA ASN A 89 -8.62 -6.94 -44.19
C ASN A 89 -9.85 -7.86 -44.40
N SER A 90 -10.59 -7.58 -45.46
CA SER A 90 -11.92 -8.10 -45.79
C SER A 90 -11.99 -9.56 -46.29
N GLU A 91 -11.06 -10.44 -45.91
CA GLU A 91 -11.06 -11.85 -46.39
C GLU A 91 -11.51 -12.88 -45.34
N THR A 92 -11.90 -12.46 -44.13
CA THR A 92 -12.33 -13.38 -43.06
C THR A 92 -13.76 -13.15 -42.55
N MET A 93 -14.58 -12.39 -43.28
CA MET A 93 -15.95 -12.02 -42.85
C MET A 93 -17.07 -13.00 -43.27
N GLN A 94 -16.75 -14.21 -43.77
CA GLN A 94 -17.77 -15.13 -44.30
C GLN A 94 -18.19 -16.29 -43.40
N SER A 95 -17.80 -16.29 -42.12
CA SER A 95 -18.39 -17.22 -41.15
C SER A 95 -18.57 -16.51 -39.83
N LYS A 96 -19.82 -16.20 -39.46
CA LYS A 96 -20.40 -16.10 -38.10
C LYS A 96 -21.72 -15.32 -38.25
N ARG A 97 -22.74 -16.02 -38.77
CA ARG A 97 -24.13 -15.54 -38.87
C ARG A 97 -25.06 -16.39 -37.98
N ASP A 98 -24.51 -16.99 -36.94
CA ASP A 98 -25.22 -17.66 -35.87
C ASP A 98 -25.07 -16.81 -34.60
N GLY A 99 -26.21 -16.46 -33.99
CA GLY A 99 -26.32 -15.60 -32.81
C GLY A 99 -25.79 -16.21 -31.51
N SER A 100 -24.60 -16.78 -31.57
CA SER A 100 -23.85 -17.33 -30.44
C SER A 100 -23.09 -16.18 -29.79
N PRO A 101 -23.29 -15.87 -28.49
CA PRO A 101 -22.46 -14.91 -27.79
C PRO A 101 -21.00 -15.31 -27.97
N ALA A 102 -20.14 -14.36 -28.34
CA ALA A 102 -18.70 -14.58 -28.44
C ALA A 102 -18.13 -14.77 -27.02
N GLU A 103 -18.38 -15.93 -26.43
CA GLU A 103 -17.73 -16.36 -25.20
C GLU A 103 -16.31 -16.83 -25.56
N ASP A 104 -15.34 -16.27 -24.83
CA ASP A 104 -14.06 -16.90 -24.54
C ASP A 104 -13.00 -17.00 -25.64
N GLY A 105 -12.73 -15.88 -26.33
CA GLY A 105 -11.60 -15.79 -27.26
C GLY A 105 -10.31 -15.17 -26.70
N LEU A 106 -10.39 -13.96 -26.11
CA LEU A 106 -9.21 -13.08 -26.01
C LEU A 106 -9.13 -12.33 -24.67
N GLY A 107 -7.99 -12.45 -23.98
CA GLY A 107 -7.60 -11.62 -22.83
C GLY A 107 -7.95 -12.18 -21.44
N GLY A 108 -7.37 -13.31 -21.05
CA GLY A 108 -7.34 -13.76 -19.66
C GLY A 108 -6.05 -13.27 -18.99
N VAL A 109 -6.17 -12.54 -17.86
CA VAL A 109 -5.23 -12.37 -16.73
C VAL A 109 -3.77 -11.91 -16.99
N ALA A 110 -3.27 -11.93 -18.23
CA ALA A 110 -1.86 -11.71 -18.61
C ALA A 110 -1.29 -10.30 -18.32
N GLY A 111 -2.09 -9.39 -17.77
CA GLY A 111 -1.67 -8.02 -17.43
C GLY A 111 -1.38 -7.76 -15.95
N GLN A 112 -1.80 -8.64 -15.03
CA GLN A 112 -1.62 -8.41 -13.60
C GLN A 112 -0.24 -8.88 -13.14
N ASN A 113 0.45 -8.07 -12.34
CA ASN A 113 1.69 -8.51 -11.70
C ASN A 113 1.31 -9.36 -10.49
N PRO A 114 1.65 -10.66 -10.44
CA PRO A 114 1.26 -11.52 -9.30
C PRO A 114 1.88 -11.06 -7.98
N SER A 115 2.94 -10.26 -8.02
CA SER A 115 3.57 -9.66 -6.84
C SER A 115 2.79 -8.45 -6.29
N GLY A 116 1.61 -8.12 -6.81
CA GLY A 116 0.92 -6.90 -6.43
C GLY A 116 1.56 -5.61 -6.96
N ARG A 117 1.34 -4.50 -6.29
CA ARG A 117 1.72 -3.14 -6.72
C ARG A 117 2.38 -2.31 -5.62
N ASN A 118 2.97 -1.20 -6.03
CA ASN A 118 3.50 -0.21 -5.08
C ASN A 118 2.35 0.40 -4.28
N PRO A 119 2.60 0.73 -3.00
CA PRO A 119 1.64 1.49 -2.22
C PRO A 119 1.37 2.82 -2.91
N ARG A 120 0.09 3.22 -2.94
CA ARG A 120 -0.29 4.55 -3.42
C ARG A 120 -0.02 5.58 -2.33
N ASN A 121 0.03 6.85 -2.70
CA ASN A 121 0.18 7.96 -1.75
C ASN A 121 -1.15 8.41 -1.11
N VAL A 122 -2.25 7.68 -1.32
CA VAL A 122 -3.53 7.89 -0.61
C VAL A 122 -3.84 6.64 0.18
N TRP A 123 -3.84 6.77 1.51
CA TRP A 123 -4.01 5.67 2.44
C TRP A 123 -5.35 5.76 3.14
N SER A 124 -6.24 4.81 2.87
CA SER A 124 -7.50 4.67 3.61
C SER A 124 -7.25 3.84 4.86
N ILE A 125 -7.16 4.50 6.03
CA ILE A 125 -6.93 3.83 7.32
C ILE A 125 -7.98 4.33 8.30
N THR A 126 -8.68 3.42 8.97
CA THR A 126 -9.71 3.75 9.95
C THR A 126 -9.09 4.36 11.20
N THR A 127 -9.74 5.40 11.73
CA THR A 127 -9.41 5.93 13.04
C THR A 127 -9.79 4.90 14.10
N ARG A 128 -8.93 4.71 15.10
CA ARG A 128 -9.22 3.85 16.25
C ARG A 128 -9.50 4.73 17.48
N PRO A 129 -10.56 4.46 18.26
CA PRO A 129 -10.81 5.18 19.49
C PRO A 129 -9.61 5.06 20.43
N TYR A 130 -9.28 6.15 21.11
CA TYR A 130 -8.28 6.17 22.16
C TYR A 130 -8.93 6.72 23.43
N SER A 131 -8.81 5.97 24.54
CA SER A 131 -9.49 6.28 25.79
C SER A 131 -8.72 7.24 26.70
N GLY A 132 -7.45 7.53 26.41
CA GLY A 132 -6.66 8.49 27.17
C GLY A 132 -6.91 9.93 26.71
N ALA A 133 -6.56 10.91 27.56
CA ALA A 133 -6.67 12.32 27.24
C ALA A 133 -5.56 12.77 26.28
N HIS A 134 -5.72 12.52 24.97
CA HIS A 134 -4.81 13.01 23.94
C HIS A 134 -5.55 13.59 22.74
N PHE A 135 -5.11 14.77 22.30
CA PHE A 135 -5.70 15.50 21.18
C PHE A 135 -5.25 15.00 19.80
N ALA A 136 -4.19 14.19 19.71
CA ALA A 136 -3.56 13.80 18.45
C ALA A 136 -3.20 12.30 18.41
N THR A 137 -4.20 11.44 18.48
CA THR A 137 -3.98 9.99 18.42
C THR A 137 -3.94 9.51 16.97
N MET A 138 -2.73 9.29 16.46
CA MET A 138 -2.51 8.56 15.21
C MET A 138 -2.88 7.07 15.38
N PRO A 139 -3.58 6.44 14.41
CA PRO A 139 -3.85 5.01 14.45
C PRO A 139 -2.56 4.19 14.27
N PRO A 140 -2.40 3.05 14.99
CA PRO A 140 -1.21 2.21 14.89
C PRO A 140 -0.86 1.77 13.47
N ASP A 141 -1.86 1.42 12.65
CA ASP A 141 -1.65 0.94 11.27
C ASP A 141 -1.00 2.01 10.38
N LEU A 142 -1.25 3.30 10.66
CA LEU A 142 -0.62 4.40 9.94
C LEU A 142 0.87 4.49 10.29
N ALA A 143 1.20 4.43 11.58
CA ALA A 143 2.58 4.39 12.05
C ALA A 143 3.32 3.15 11.51
N GLU A 144 2.66 1.99 11.53
CA GLU A 144 3.20 0.72 11.07
C GLU A 144 3.59 0.79 9.59
N ARG A 145 2.70 1.32 8.74
CA ARG A 145 2.97 1.53 7.33
C ARG A 145 4.16 2.46 7.12
N CYS A 146 4.22 3.58 7.84
CA CYS A 146 5.35 4.52 7.76
C CYS A 146 6.68 3.86 8.14
N ILE A 147 6.70 3.12 9.26
CA ILE A 147 7.91 2.46 9.78
C ILE A 147 8.37 1.36 8.82
N LYS A 148 7.47 0.50 8.35
CA LYS A 148 7.80 -0.56 7.37
C LYS A 148 8.34 0.02 6.07
N ALA A 149 7.76 1.12 5.57
CA ALA A 149 8.23 1.76 4.33
C ALA A 149 9.60 2.44 4.48
N ALA A 150 10.04 2.75 5.70
CA ALA A 150 11.24 3.54 5.95
C ALA A 150 12.37 2.77 6.64
N THR A 151 12.09 1.58 7.18
CA THR A 151 13.04 0.80 7.97
C THR A 151 13.07 -0.67 7.55
N SER A 152 14.28 -1.21 7.46
CA SER A 152 14.52 -2.63 7.24
C SER A 152 14.04 -3.43 8.43
N ALA A 153 13.35 -4.53 8.17
CA ALA A 153 12.98 -5.49 9.21
C ALA A 153 14.19 -6.23 9.81
N LYS A 154 15.31 -6.30 9.06
CA LYS A 154 16.55 -6.92 9.54
C LYS A 154 17.41 -5.95 10.36
N GLY A 155 17.23 -4.64 10.17
CA GLY A 155 17.97 -3.60 10.87
C GLY A 155 19.03 -2.90 10.01
N VAL A 156 20.00 -2.28 10.66
CA VAL A 156 21.03 -1.44 10.05
C VAL A 156 22.42 -1.88 10.45
N CYS A 157 23.42 -1.53 9.63
CA CYS A 157 24.82 -1.72 9.98
C CYS A 157 25.18 -0.86 11.22
N PRO A 158 25.78 -1.44 12.27
CA PRO A 158 26.15 -0.67 13.47
C PRO A 158 27.25 0.37 13.20
N ALA A 159 28.07 0.19 12.17
CA ALA A 159 29.18 1.09 11.87
C ALA A 159 28.76 2.34 11.08
N CYS A 160 27.85 2.20 10.11
CA CYS A 160 27.49 3.31 9.20
C CYS A 160 25.98 3.62 9.14
N GLY A 161 25.12 2.81 9.76
CA GLY A 161 23.67 2.98 9.73
C GLY A 161 23.01 2.60 8.40
N ALA A 162 23.76 2.02 7.44
CA ALA A 162 23.19 1.54 6.18
C ALA A 162 22.21 0.39 6.43
N GLN A 163 21.02 0.49 5.84
CA GLN A 163 19.94 -0.48 6.08
C GLN A 163 20.18 -1.78 5.32
N TRP A 164 19.80 -2.90 5.90
CA TRP A 164 19.82 -4.19 5.21
C TRP A 164 18.66 -4.28 4.22
N ALA A 165 18.94 -4.56 2.95
CA ALA A 165 17.91 -4.62 1.92
C ALA A 165 17.41 -6.05 1.69
N PRO A 166 16.10 -6.23 1.39
CA PRO A 166 15.57 -7.54 1.04
C PRO A 166 16.19 -8.04 -0.28
N VAL A 167 16.56 -9.32 -0.29
CA VAL A 167 16.98 -10.03 -1.50
C VAL A 167 15.75 -10.65 -2.13
N VAL A 168 15.41 -10.20 -3.33
CA VAL A 168 14.18 -10.60 -4.03
C VAL A 168 14.53 -11.49 -5.22
N GLU A 169 13.93 -12.68 -5.25
CA GLU A 169 13.97 -13.56 -6.41
C GLU A 169 12.71 -13.40 -7.26
N ARG A 170 12.87 -13.52 -8.58
CA ARG A 170 11.76 -13.53 -9.53
C ARG A 170 11.42 -14.97 -9.88
N VAL A 171 10.28 -15.44 -9.40
CA VAL A 171 9.81 -16.80 -9.64
C VAL A 171 8.88 -16.80 -10.87
N PRO A 172 9.18 -17.55 -11.93
CA PRO A 172 8.28 -17.67 -13.07
C PRO A 172 6.96 -18.30 -12.59
N VAL A 173 5.85 -17.64 -12.90
CA VAL A 173 4.52 -18.19 -12.64
C VAL A 173 4.03 -18.78 -13.94
N LYS A 174 3.80 -20.09 -13.98
CA LYS A 174 3.13 -20.74 -15.10
C LYS A 174 1.64 -20.43 -15.00
N ALA A 175 1.09 -19.73 -15.99
CA ALA A 175 -0.35 -19.63 -16.11
C ALA A 175 -0.83 -20.78 -17.00
N GLU A 176 -1.36 -21.83 -16.36
CA GLU A 176 -2.15 -22.81 -17.09
C GLU A 176 -3.44 -22.12 -17.54
N ARG A 177 -3.64 -22.04 -18.85
CA ARG A 177 -4.91 -21.62 -19.42
C ARG A 177 -5.47 -22.77 -20.22
N GLU A 178 -6.53 -23.39 -19.71
CA GLU A 178 -7.42 -24.17 -20.55
C GLU A 178 -8.13 -23.22 -21.51
N ARG A 179 -7.52 -23.00 -22.67
CA ARG A 179 -8.31 -22.59 -23.83
C ARG A 179 -8.84 -23.87 -24.45
N ASN A 180 -10.16 -24.04 -24.47
CA ASN A 180 -10.78 -24.73 -25.58
C ASN A 180 -10.49 -23.88 -26.82
N VAL A 181 -9.30 -24.05 -27.42
CA VAL A 181 -9.00 -23.48 -28.74
C VAL A 181 -9.97 -24.21 -29.66
N GLY A 182 -11.09 -23.55 -29.98
CA GLY A 182 -12.12 -24.12 -30.84
C GLY A 182 -11.45 -24.68 -32.07
N GLY A 183 -11.50 -26.00 -32.21
CA GLY A 183 -10.89 -26.69 -33.34
C GLY A 183 -11.37 -26.05 -34.64
N ARG A 184 -10.44 -25.86 -35.58
CA ARG A 184 -10.82 -25.49 -36.94
C ARG A 184 -11.59 -26.68 -37.53
N MET A 185 -12.80 -26.45 -38.03
CA MET A 185 -13.52 -27.44 -38.83
C MET A 185 -13.00 -27.38 -40.27
N ASP A 186 -12.41 -28.46 -40.76
CA ASP A 186 -12.11 -28.68 -42.17
C ASP A 186 -13.09 -29.73 -42.75
N GLY A 187 -14.29 -29.27 -43.05
CA GLY A 187 -15.27 -30.07 -43.80
C GLY A 187 -15.97 -31.18 -43.02
N PHE A 188 -15.29 -31.99 -42.20
CA PHE A 188 -15.94 -33.09 -41.45
C PHE A 188 -15.22 -33.58 -40.17
N THR A 189 -14.03 -33.06 -39.82
CA THR A 189 -13.28 -33.51 -38.63
C THR A 189 -13.11 -32.40 -37.61
N ARG A 190 -13.36 -32.67 -36.33
CA ARG A 190 -13.03 -31.74 -35.23
C ARG A 190 -11.61 -32.02 -34.78
N MET A 191 -10.65 -31.17 -35.14
CA MET A 191 -9.32 -31.24 -34.55
C MET A 191 -9.38 -30.93 -33.04
N PRO A 192 -8.71 -31.71 -32.17
CA PRO A 192 -8.62 -31.38 -30.76
C PRO A 192 -7.89 -30.04 -30.56
N GLY A 193 -8.40 -29.21 -29.65
CA GLY A 193 -7.75 -27.95 -29.30
C GLY A 193 -6.38 -28.22 -28.67
N GLY A 194 -5.36 -27.49 -29.09
CA GLY A 194 -4.04 -27.54 -28.47
C GLY A 194 -4.02 -26.77 -27.14
N GLN A 195 -3.39 -27.34 -26.11
CA GLN A 195 -3.01 -26.58 -24.93
C GLN A 195 -1.89 -25.62 -25.31
N ALA A 196 -2.04 -24.34 -24.95
CA ALA A 196 -1.02 -23.32 -25.17
C ALA A 196 -0.62 -22.76 -23.81
N GLU A 197 0.59 -23.10 -23.38
CA GLU A 197 1.23 -22.57 -22.17
C GLU A 197 1.75 -21.16 -22.45
N TRP A 198 1.52 -20.22 -21.54
CA TRP A 198 2.04 -18.86 -21.62
C TRP A 198 2.78 -18.53 -20.33
N ASP A 199 3.96 -17.91 -20.46
CA ASP A 199 4.68 -17.39 -19.32
C ASP A 199 3.90 -16.21 -18.71
N ALA A 200 3.40 -16.39 -17.49
CA ALA A 200 2.87 -15.25 -16.75
C ALA A 200 4.03 -14.37 -16.29
N ARG A 201 3.72 -13.11 -15.93
CA ARG A 201 4.71 -12.25 -15.30
C ARG A 201 5.24 -12.95 -14.04
N PRO A 202 6.56 -12.99 -13.81
CA PRO A 202 7.11 -13.68 -12.64
C PRO A 202 6.67 -12.97 -11.35
N GLY A 203 6.35 -13.78 -10.34
CA GLY A 203 6.17 -13.35 -8.96
C GLY A 203 7.49 -12.94 -8.33
N ARG A 204 7.42 -12.26 -7.18
CA ARG A 204 8.57 -11.88 -6.37
C ARG A 204 8.45 -12.53 -5.01
N THR A 205 9.55 -13.10 -4.53
CA THR A 205 9.66 -13.67 -3.20
C THR A 205 10.89 -13.11 -2.51
N VAL A 206 10.75 -12.68 -1.26
CA VAL A 206 11.87 -12.23 -0.43
C VAL A 206 12.56 -13.46 0.16
N LEU A 207 13.83 -13.68 -0.19
CA LEU A 207 14.63 -14.81 0.29
C LEU A 207 15.36 -14.54 1.61
N GLY A 208 15.52 -13.26 1.95
CA GLY A 208 16.31 -12.83 3.11
C GLY A 208 16.73 -11.38 2.94
N HIS A 209 17.77 -10.97 3.68
CA HIS A 209 18.31 -9.61 3.64
C HIS A 209 19.83 -9.63 3.50
N ARG A 210 20.40 -8.58 2.88
CA ARG A 210 21.85 -8.39 2.76
C ARG A 210 22.24 -6.95 3.12
N PRO A 211 23.46 -6.73 3.64
CA PRO A 211 23.96 -5.38 3.89
C PRO A 211 24.07 -4.60 2.58
N THR A 212 23.80 -3.30 2.64
CA THR A 212 23.94 -2.36 1.51
C THR A 212 25.25 -1.57 1.55
N CYS A 213 26.11 -1.85 2.53
CA CYS A 213 27.40 -1.21 2.75
C CYS A 213 28.55 -2.22 2.69
N ASN A 214 29.77 -1.72 2.49
CA ASN A 214 31.01 -2.50 2.47
C ASN A 214 31.77 -2.49 3.82
N CYS A 215 31.09 -2.16 4.93
CA CYS A 215 31.69 -2.25 6.26
C CYS A 215 32.08 -3.70 6.60
N PRO A 216 33.02 -3.92 7.55
CA PRO A 216 33.29 -5.26 8.06
C PRO A 216 32.01 -5.98 8.51
N PRO A 217 31.90 -7.31 8.32
CA PRO A 217 30.73 -8.06 8.75
C PRO A 217 30.44 -7.85 10.23
N ALA A 218 29.22 -7.44 10.53
CA ALA A 218 28.71 -7.27 11.88
C ALA A 218 27.22 -7.59 11.89
N ASP A 219 26.72 -8.05 13.03
CA ASP A 219 25.29 -8.28 13.20
C ASP A 219 24.53 -6.94 13.14
N PRO A 220 23.39 -6.90 12.43
CA PRO A 220 22.60 -5.69 12.33
C PRO A 220 21.98 -5.33 13.68
N ILE A 221 21.90 -4.04 13.94
CA ILE A 221 21.17 -3.48 15.08
C ILE A 221 19.81 -2.93 14.63
N PRO A 222 18.83 -2.77 15.53
CA PRO A 222 17.55 -2.16 15.20
C PRO A 222 17.71 -0.81 14.50
N ALA A 223 16.81 -0.53 13.56
CA ALA A 223 16.72 0.80 12.96
C ALA A 223 16.04 1.76 13.95
N THR A 224 16.49 3.01 14.02
CA THR A 224 15.86 4.04 14.85
C THR A 224 14.91 4.92 14.04
N VAL A 225 13.69 5.11 14.54
CA VAL A 225 12.65 5.99 13.98
C VAL A 225 12.58 7.29 14.78
N LEU A 226 12.46 8.44 14.11
CA LEU A 226 12.24 9.72 14.76
C LEU A 226 10.81 10.21 14.51
N ASP A 227 10.12 10.57 15.58
CA ASP A 227 8.84 11.29 15.54
C ASP A 227 8.96 12.62 16.31
N PRO A 228 9.00 13.78 15.61
CA PRO A 228 9.10 15.07 16.28
C PRO A 228 7.81 15.51 16.99
N PHE A 229 6.69 14.78 16.82
CA PHE A 229 5.40 15.07 17.42
C PHE A 229 4.82 13.79 18.05
N GLY A 230 5.53 13.29 19.08
CA GLY A 230 5.31 11.98 19.68
C GLY A 230 3.90 11.75 20.23
N GLY A 231 3.22 12.80 20.72
CA GLY A 231 1.85 12.74 21.18
C GLY A 231 1.64 11.63 22.21
N ALA A 232 0.69 10.73 21.94
CA ALA A 232 0.40 9.58 22.80
C ALA A 232 1.40 8.41 22.67
N GLY A 233 2.53 8.59 21.99
CA GLY A 233 3.58 7.58 21.84
C GLY A 233 3.27 6.45 20.86
N THR A 234 2.30 6.61 19.94
CA THR A 234 1.93 5.54 18.99
C THR A 234 3.13 5.10 18.14
N THR A 235 3.97 6.03 17.68
CA THR A 235 5.14 5.70 16.86
C THR A 235 6.15 4.84 17.62
N ALA A 236 6.44 5.18 18.88
CA ALA A 236 7.35 4.39 19.72
C ALA A 236 6.78 3.00 20.00
N LEU A 237 5.49 2.92 20.35
CA LEU A 237 4.80 1.66 20.59
C LEU A 237 4.89 0.71 19.38
N VAL A 238 4.62 1.25 18.18
CA VAL A 238 4.63 0.43 16.96
C VAL A 238 6.07 0.09 16.53
N ALA A 239 7.03 1.00 16.72
CA ALA A 239 8.44 0.71 16.46
C ALA A 239 8.93 -0.45 17.33
N ASP A 240 8.64 -0.42 18.62
CA ASP A 240 9.01 -1.48 19.57
C ASP A 240 8.41 -2.84 19.18
N ARG A 241 7.11 -2.90 18.87
CA ARG A 241 6.44 -4.12 18.36
C ARG A 241 7.04 -4.66 17.07
N LEU A 242 7.61 -3.78 16.25
CA LEU A 242 8.31 -4.15 15.03
C LEU A 242 9.80 -4.47 15.27
N GLY A 243 10.34 -4.35 16.49
CA GLY A 243 11.75 -4.54 16.78
C GLY A 243 12.64 -3.42 16.20
N ARG A 244 12.14 -2.17 16.26
CA ARG A 244 12.86 -0.94 15.92
C ARG A 244 12.99 -0.08 17.17
N ASP A 245 14.04 0.73 17.22
CA ASP A 245 14.15 1.78 18.23
C ASP A 245 13.33 3.01 17.80
N ALA A 246 12.93 3.82 18.76
CA ALA A 246 12.26 5.09 18.49
C ALA A 246 12.76 6.22 19.39
N ILE A 247 12.86 7.39 18.79
CA ILE A 247 13.03 8.67 19.47
C ILE A 247 11.77 9.47 19.17
N ILE A 248 11.03 9.83 20.21
CA ILE A 248 9.84 10.68 20.09
C ILE A 248 10.07 11.99 20.85
N CYS A 249 9.64 13.10 20.29
CA CYS A 249 9.68 14.41 20.93
C CYS A 249 8.26 14.84 21.28
N GLU A 250 8.01 15.20 22.54
CA GLU A 250 6.74 15.74 22.99
C GLU A 250 7.00 16.94 23.89
N LEU A 251 6.30 18.05 23.62
CA LEU A 251 6.50 19.31 24.33
C LEU A 251 5.78 19.30 25.68
N ASN A 252 4.64 18.64 25.78
CA ASN A 252 3.86 18.57 27.01
C ASN A 252 4.36 17.41 27.89
N ALA A 253 4.88 17.73 29.07
CA ALA A 253 5.40 16.75 30.02
C ALA A 253 4.36 15.68 30.40
N ASP A 254 3.09 16.05 30.61
CA ASP A 254 2.03 15.09 30.95
C ASP A 254 1.82 14.07 29.83
N TYR A 255 1.96 14.51 28.57
CA TYR A 255 1.84 13.66 27.39
C TYR A 255 3.06 12.75 27.20
N SER A 256 4.26 13.24 27.52
CA SER A 256 5.45 12.39 27.52
C SER A 256 5.37 11.27 28.55
N GLU A 257 4.83 11.53 29.74
CA GLU A 257 4.67 10.50 30.77
C GLU A 257 3.58 9.49 30.40
N LEU A 258 2.48 9.95 29.78
CA LEU A 258 1.47 9.03 29.26
C LEU A 258 2.04 8.15 28.13
N ALA A 259 2.82 8.72 27.21
CA ALA A 259 3.48 7.96 26.15
C ALA A 259 4.44 6.91 26.74
N ARG A 260 5.23 7.28 27.74
CA ARG A 260 6.12 6.36 28.47
C ARG A 260 5.34 5.21 29.11
N ALA A 261 4.30 5.52 29.89
CA ALA A 261 3.48 4.52 30.57
C ALA A 261 2.84 3.56 29.56
N ARG A 262 2.38 4.09 28.42
CA ARG A 262 1.78 3.30 27.35
C ARG A 262 2.75 2.32 26.71
N VAL A 263 3.97 2.76 26.39
CA VAL A 263 5.00 1.88 25.81
C VAL A 263 5.43 0.82 26.82
N ALA A 264 5.66 1.21 28.08
CA ALA A 264 6.04 0.28 29.14
C ALA A 264 4.96 -0.77 29.44
N ALA A 265 3.67 -0.41 29.35
CA ALA A 265 2.57 -1.34 29.60
C ALA A 265 2.40 -2.41 28.50
N ASP A 266 2.85 -2.14 27.27
CA ASP A 266 2.68 -3.06 26.14
C ASP A 266 3.75 -4.16 26.12
N ALA A 267 5.01 -3.80 26.42
CA ALA A 267 6.14 -4.72 26.45
C ALA A 267 6.92 -4.63 27.77
N PRO A 268 6.29 -4.95 28.92
CA PRO A 268 6.83 -4.63 30.25
C PRO A 268 8.15 -5.32 30.63
N MET A 269 8.58 -6.36 29.90
CA MET A 269 9.83 -7.07 30.18
C MET A 269 11.00 -6.71 29.26
N PHE A 270 10.78 -6.01 28.13
CA PHE A 270 11.81 -5.83 27.10
C PHE A 270 12.00 -4.37 26.66
N ALA A 271 11.02 -3.49 26.87
CA ALA A 271 11.12 -2.09 26.49
C ALA A 271 11.91 -1.28 27.53
N ALA A 272 13.06 -0.75 27.14
CA ALA A 272 13.80 0.24 27.92
C ALA A 272 13.39 1.66 27.47
N VAL A 273 12.69 2.40 28.31
CA VAL A 273 12.25 3.78 28.02
C VAL A 273 13.08 4.77 28.82
N GLU A 274 13.88 5.59 28.13
CA GLU A 274 14.62 6.71 28.70
C GLU A 274 13.90 8.03 28.36
N VAL A 275 13.61 8.85 29.36
CA VAL A 275 13.08 10.21 29.19
C VAL A 275 14.17 11.19 29.56
N LYS A 276 14.53 12.07 28.62
CA LYS A 276 15.50 13.15 28.83
C LYS A 276 14.74 14.46 29.06
N PRO A 277 15.09 15.23 30.10
CA PRO A 277 14.47 16.53 30.39
C PRO A 277 14.85 17.60 29.36
#